data_AF-A0A920QB15-F1
#
_entry.id   AF-A0A920QB15-F1
#
_cell.length_a   1.000
_cell.length_b   1.000
_cell.length_c   1.000
_cell.angle_alpha   90.00
_cell.angle_beta   90.00
_cell.angle_gamma   90.00
#
_symmetry.space_group_name_H-M   'P 1'
#
loop_
_entity.id
_entity.type
_entity.pdbx_description
1 polymer ?
#
loop_
_entity_poly.entity_id
_entity_poly.type
_entity_poly.pdbx_seq_one_letter_code
_entity_poly.pdbx_strand_id
1 'polypeptide(L)' 'MLVVFLDLEGVLIPEIWVGLAEVTRIEELKLTTQDISDYDELMKHPGENL' A
#
# COMPACT_ATOMS: atom_id res chain seq x y z
N MET A 1 -30.28 -0.37 15.26
CA MET A 1 -29.55 -0.79 14.05
C MET A 1 -28.08 -0.52 14.29
N LEU A 2 -27.21 -1.52 14.10
CA LEU A 2 -25.77 -1.40 14.34
C LEU A 2 -25.07 -1.30 12.98
N VAL A 3 -24.19 -0.31 12.82
CA VAL A 3 -23.32 -0.14 11.65
C VAL A 3 -21.90 -0.03 12.17
N VAL A 4 -20.98 -0.76 11.55
CA VAL A 4 -19.57 -0.82 11.95
C VAL A 4 -18.71 -0.48 10.75
N PHE A 5 -17.67 0.30 10.99
CA PHE A 5 -16.66 0.65 10.00
C PHE A 5 -15.39 -0.11 10.35
N LEU A 6 -14.89 -0.87 9.40
CA LEU A 6 -13.66 -1.65 9.53
C LEU A 6 -12.76 -1.27 8.36
N ASP A 7 -11.48 -1.16 8.68
CA ASP A 7 -10.48 -1.02 7.65
C ASP A 7 -10.36 -2.33 6.85
N LEU A 8 -9.92 -2.22 5.60
CA LEU A 8 -9.78 -3.37 4.72
C LEU A 8 -8.39 -3.97 4.86
N GLU A 9 -7.38 -3.20 4.51
CA GLU A 9 -5.96 -3.57 4.58
C GLU A 9 -5.49 -3.64 6.03
N GLY A 10 -4.69 -4.64 6.38
CA GLY A 10 -4.19 -4.85 7.75
C GLY A 10 -5.24 -5.37 8.76
N VAL A 11 -6.54 -5.31 8.45
CA VAL A 11 -7.63 -5.80 9.33
C VAL A 11 -8.38 -6.97 8.72
N LEU A 12 -8.97 -6.78 7.54
CA LEU A 12 -9.76 -7.81 6.85
C LEU A 12 -8.92 -8.61 5.86
N ILE A 13 -7.90 -7.99 5.28
CA ILE A 13 -6.98 -8.62 4.32
C ILE A 13 -5.53 -8.15 4.56
N PRO A 14 -4.53 -8.92 4.10
CA PRO A 14 -3.13 -8.50 4.12
C PRO A 14 -2.87 -7.29 3.21
N GLU A 15 -1.68 -6.68 3.38
CA GLU A 15 -1.22 -5.56 2.55
C GLU A 15 -1.26 -5.90 1.05
N ILE A 16 -2.10 -5.18 0.30
CA ILE A 16 -2.35 -5.41 -1.13
C ILE A 16 -1.09 -5.07 -1.92
N TRP A 17 -0.44 -3.96 -1.58
CA TRP A 17 0.70 -3.42 -2.32
C TRP A 17 1.90 -4.37 -2.32
N VAL A 18 2.15 -5.05 -1.19
CA VAL A 18 3.19 -6.08 -1.08
C VAL A 18 2.90 -7.26 -2.01
N GLY A 19 1.66 -7.77 -2.02
CA GLY A 19 1.26 -8.85 -2.94
C GLY A 19 1.32 -8.42 -4.41
N LEU A 20 0.97 -7.16 -4.70
CA LEU A 20 1.06 -6.62 -6.05
C LEU A 20 2.51 -6.46 -6.52
N ALA A 21 3.42 -6.06 -5.63
CA ALA A 21 4.86 -5.99 -5.90
C ALA A 21 5.43 -7.35 -6.32
N GLU A 22 5.00 -8.44 -5.68
CA GLU A 22 5.46 -9.79 -6.01
C GLU A 22 4.94 -10.27 -7.37
N VAL A 23 3.68 -9.97 -7.70
CA VAL A 23 3.06 -10.36 -8.99
C VAL A 23 3.62 -9.55 -10.15
N THR A 24 3.79 -8.24 -9.96
CA THR A 24 4.28 -7.31 -10.99
C THR A 24 5.79 -7.26 -11.08
N ARG A 25 6.50 -7.77 -10.06
CA ARG A 25 7.96 -7.68 -9.88
C ARG A 25 8.48 -6.24 -9.76
N ILE A 26 7.63 -5.32 -9.31
CA ILE A 26 7.99 -3.93 -9.06
C ILE A 26 8.26 -3.79 -7.56
N GLU A 27 9.54 -3.75 -7.17
CA GLU A 27 9.93 -3.67 -5.75
C GLU A 27 9.52 -2.34 -5.10
N GLU A 28 9.35 -1.27 -5.88
CA GLU A 28 8.89 0.03 -5.37
C GLU A 28 7.48 -0.02 -4.78
N LEU A 29 6.65 -0.97 -5.21
CA LEU A 29 5.31 -1.18 -4.65
C LEU A 29 5.33 -1.83 -3.26
N LYS A 30 6.49 -2.27 -2.75
CA LYS A 30 6.61 -2.72 -1.35
C LYS A 30 6.67 -1.55 -0.36
N LEU A 31 6.92 -0.33 -0.82
CA LEU A 31 6.96 0.85 0.04
C LEU A 31 5.56 1.14 0.57
N THR A 32 5.46 1.28 1.89
CA THR A 32 4.21 1.62 2.57
C THR A 32 4.33 2.93 3.33
N THR A 33 3.23 3.41 3.89
CA THR A 33 3.24 4.58 4.78
C THR A 33 4.04 4.36 6.07
N GLN A 34 4.45 3.12 6.38
CA GLN A 34 5.38 2.84 7.47
C GLN A 34 6.81 3.27 7.12
N ASP A 35 7.19 3.22 5.84
CA ASP A 35 8.52 3.60 5.36
C ASP A 35 8.59 5.10 5.04
N ILE A 36 7.56 5.61 4.35
CA ILE A 36 7.45 7.02 3.95
C ILE A 36 6.16 7.57 4.55
N SER A 37 6.28 8.37 5.61
CA SER A 37 5.11 8.93 6.29
C SER A 37 4.40 10.02 5.50
N ASP A 38 5.07 10.69 4.57
CA ASP A 38 4.46 11.67 3.67
C ASP A 38 3.80 10.95 2.48
N TYR A 39 2.47 11.07 2.40
CA TYR A 39 1.68 10.41 1.35
C TYR A 39 2.02 10.94 -0.05
N ASP A 40 2.29 12.24 -0.20
CA ASP A 40 2.64 12.83 -1.50
C ASP A 40 4.02 12.37 -1.95
N GLU A 41 4.93 12.11 -1.02
CA GLU A 41 6.25 11.52 -1.30
C GLU A 41 6.12 10.05 -1.68
N LEU A 42 5.33 9.28 -0.94
CA LEU A 42 5.07 7.85 -1.21
C LEU A 42 4.48 7.65 -2.61
N MET A 43 3.52 8.48 -3.03
CA MET A 43 2.83 8.32 -4.31
C MET A 43 3.69 8.75 -5.52
N LYS A 44 4.79 9.47 -5.31
CA LYS A 44 5.73 9.87 -6.37
C LYS A 44 6.82 8.82 -6.61
N HIS A 45 7.14 8.01 -5.59
CA HIS A 45 8.19 7.00 -5.67
C HIS A 45 7.98 5.92 -6.75
N PRO A 46 6.78 5.31 -6.90
CA PRO A 46 6.51 4.34 -7.96
C PRO A 46 6.48 4.94 -9.37
N GLY A 47 6.32 6.27 -9.49
CA GLY A 47 6.23 6.97 -10.77
C GLY A 47 7.57 7.47 -11.33
N GLU A 48 8.64 7.47 -10.53
CA GLU A 48 9.97 7.90 -11.00
C GLU A 48 10.72 6.83 -11.82
N ASN A 49 10.31 5.56 -11.75
CA ASN A 49 10.97 4.43 -12.42
C ASN A 49 10.11 3.69 -13.46
N LEU A 50 8.92 4.21 -13.81
CA LEU A 50 8.04 3.69 -14.88
C LEU A 50 8.16 4.49 -16.18
#